data_AF-A0A8J7FXD4-F1
#
_entry.id   AF-A0A8J7FXD4-F1
#
_cell.length_a   1.000
_cell.length_b   1.000
_cell.length_c   1.000
_cell.angle_alpha   90.00
_cell.angle_beta   90.00
_cell.angle_gamma   90.00
#
_symmetry.space_group_name_H-M   'P 1'
#
loop_
_entity.id
_entity.type
_entity.pdbx_description
1 polymer ?
#
loop_
_entity_poly.entity_id
_entity_poly.type
_entity_poly.pdbx_seq_one_letter_code
_entity_poly.pdbx_strand_id
1 'polypeptide(L)'
;MPVDESAHTPPVAKPRTPRLDIVLRWLIGLFVLLAILLLATMGGARGWDGLAYLIGAIAAGGVAGLLLVVHVAIIRGLPTRQRKCTLISLAVACPLLTVLAIAYTQQRSRIGEPLPDEQHSTEFKLAGAIFPKGGTVHYVQGGLFSKKAIAIHASAPGQLGDLQLSALELAYPNYDEEIIVTLTRPQTIDGWHCDSAFPVVLLRDGKWQLRECTLASKRHAGQIDWPAGTRYSSSELGMRLNWPAAGDEQAEGCQQAISALGYRFSALDYQPDQNSDKGDYSGTLCDPVAAGPYTFKTGANFHAYSSGSSAISGQTLPEGAKYESGCVEKARPEEPFRKCGSSAGQDAHAAP
;
A
#
# COMPACT_ATOMS: atom_id res chain seq x y z
N MET A 1 60.03 58.28 -77.49
CA MET A 1 59.13 57.19 -77.08
C MET A 1 58.97 57.27 -75.57
N PRO A 2 57.83 57.75 -75.04
CA PRO A 2 57.50 57.59 -73.64
C PRO A 2 56.76 56.25 -73.45
N VAL A 3 57.13 55.50 -72.42
CA VAL A 3 56.48 54.25 -72.00
C VAL A 3 55.40 54.63 -70.99
N ASP A 4 54.16 54.26 -71.31
CA ASP A 4 52.96 54.55 -70.54
C ASP A 4 52.77 53.45 -69.48
N GLU A 5 53.04 53.77 -68.22
CA GLU A 5 52.94 52.86 -67.07
C GLU A 5 51.54 52.94 -66.46
N SER A 6 50.59 52.20 -67.04
CA SER A 6 49.22 52.09 -66.53
C SER A 6 49.13 51.00 -65.46
N ALA A 7 49.15 51.42 -64.19
CA ALA A 7 48.98 50.55 -63.04
C ALA A 7 47.59 49.91 -62.99
N HIS A 8 47.53 48.60 -63.19
CA HIS A 8 46.34 47.76 -63.00
C HIS A 8 46.16 47.43 -61.50
N THR A 9 45.23 48.10 -60.82
CA THR A 9 44.77 47.69 -59.49
C THR A 9 43.86 46.46 -59.58
N PRO A 10 44.17 45.35 -58.87
CA PRO A 10 43.36 44.14 -58.92
C PRO A 10 42.00 44.33 -58.22
N PRO A 11 40.93 43.68 -58.72
CA PRO A 11 39.59 43.84 -58.19
C PRO A 11 39.45 43.27 -56.77
N VAL A 12 38.91 44.08 -55.87
CA VAL A 12 38.59 43.70 -54.49
C VAL A 12 37.48 42.64 -54.50
N ALA A 13 37.83 41.41 -54.14
CA ALA A 13 36.89 40.29 -54.10
C ALA A 13 35.79 40.52 -53.04
N LYS A 14 34.53 40.59 -53.48
CA LYS A 14 33.37 40.69 -52.57
C LYS A 14 33.32 39.48 -51.62
N PRO A 15 33.21 39.68 -50.30
CA PRO A 15 33.13 38.59 -49.35
C PRO A 15 31.84 37.78 -49.60
N ARG A 16 32.00 36.48 -49.89
CA ARG A 16 30.89 35.54 -50.02
C ARG A 16 30.24 35.36 -48.64
N THR A 17 29.08 35.97 -48.43
CA THR A 17 28.25 35.68 -47.26
C THR A 17 27.81 34.22 -47.34
N PRO A 18 27.99 33.41 -46.27
CA PRO A 18 27.49 32.06 -46.25
C PRO A 18 25.97 32.08 -46.44
N ARG A 19 25.45 31.25 -47.36
CA ARG A 19 24.02 31.17 -47.67
C ARG A 19 23.27 30.68 -46.44
N LEU A 20 22.57 31.60 -45.78
CA LEU A 20 21.81 31.36 -44.54
C LEU A 20 20.82 30.19 -44.70
N ASP A 21 20.28 30.01 -45.90
CA ASP A 21 19.33 28.96 -46.24
C ASP A 21 19.88 27.54 -46.05
N ILE A 22 21.17 27.34 -46.28
CA ILE A 22 21.81 26.03 -46.12
C ILE A 22 21.89 25.68 -44.63
N VAL A 23 22.28 26.64 -43.79
CA VAL A 23 22.38 26.45 -42.34
C VAL A 23 20.99 26.21 -41.73
N LEU A 24 19.98 26.93 -42.21
CA LEU A 24 18.60 26.79 -41.73
C LEU A 24 18.02 25.41 -42.06
N ARG A 25 18.24 24.90 -43.27
CA ARG A 25 17.79 23.55 -43.67
C ARG A 25 18.43 22.44 -42.83
N TRP A 26 19.72 22.56 -42.51
CA TRP A 26 20.41 21.62 -41.62
C TRP A 26 19.86 21.65 -40.20
N LEU A 27 19.56 22.84 -39.66
CA LEU A 27 18.96 22.97 -38.33
C LEU A 27 17.55 22.37 -38.28
N ILE A 28 16.72 22.61 -39.30
CA ILE A 28 15.38 22.02 -39.38
C ILE A 28 15.48 20.49 -39.45
N GLY A 29 16.36 19.94 -40.29
CA GLY A 29 16.58 18.50 -40.39
C GLY A 29 17.04 17.88 -39.08
N LEU A 30 17.97 18.55 -38.37
CA LEU A 30 18.42 18.12 -37.05
C LEU A 30 17.26 18.12 -36.03
N PHE A 31 16.44 19.16 -36.00
CA PHE A 31 15.29 19.25 -35.09
C PHE A 31 14.24 18.17 -35.36
N VAL A 32 13.91 17.91 -36.62
CA VAL A 32 12.97 16.85 -37.00
C VAL A 32 13.52 15.48 -36.61
N LEU A 33 14.81 15.21 -36.85
CA LEU A 33 15.43 13.94 -36.47
C LEU A 33 15.44 13.74 -34.94
N LEU A 34 15.71 14.81 -34.18
CA LEU A 34 15.72 14.79 -32.71
C LEU A 34 14.31 14.58 -32.14
N ALA A 35 13.29 15.20 -32.75
CA ALA A 35 11.89 14.99 -32.39
C ALA A 35 11.42 13.55 -32.67
N ILE A 36 11.78 12.97 -33.82
CA ILE A 36 11.47 11.57 -34.16
C ILE A 36 12.16 10.62 -33.19
N LEU A 37 13.43 10.88 -32.84
CA LEU A 37 14.17 10.04 -31.89
C LEU A 37 13.53 10.08 -30.49
N LEU A 38 13.11 11.26 -30.04
CA LEU A 38 12.39 11.42 -28.76
C LEU A 38 11.06 10.67 -28.78
N LEU A 39 10.26 10.78 -29.86
CA LEU A 39 9.00 10.06 -30.02
C LEU A 39 9.19 8.53 -30.05
N ALA A 40 10.24 8.03 -30.71
CA ALA A 40 10.52 6.60 -30.78
C ALA A 40 10.94 6.00 -29.43
N THR A 41 11.56 6.79 -28.55
CA THR A 41 11.97 6.33 -27.20
C THR A 41 10.84 6.32 -26.17
N MET A 42 9.65 6.86 -26.51
CA MET A 42 8.49 6.94 -25.62
C MET A 42 7.58 5.70 -25.63
N GLY A 43 8.05 4.57 -26.15
CA GLY A 43 7.31 3.29 -26.13
C GLY A 43 7.11 2.77 -24.70
N GLY A 44 6.16 3.33 -23.95
CA GLY A 44 5.84 2.91 -22.59
C GLY A 44 4.92 3.85 -21.80
N ALA A 45 4.85 5.14 -22.13
CA ALA A 45 4.01 6.08 -21.38
C ALA A 45 2.54 6.02 -21.85
N ARG A 46 1.68 5.32 -21.09
CA ARG A 46 0.22 5.34 -21.29
C ARG A 46 -0.44 6.32 -20.34
N GLY A 47 -1.42 7.10 -20.84
CA GLY A 47 -2.24 8.00 -20.02
C GLY A 47 -1.69 9.42 -19.87
N TRP A 48 -2.11 10.10 -18.80
CA TRP A 48 -1.81 11.52 -18.53
C TRP A 48 -0.32 11.81 -18.35
N ASP A 49 0.46 10.83 -17.88
CA ASP A 49 1.91 10.96 -17.76
C ASP A 49 2.57 11.16 -19.13
N GLY A 50 2.10 10.46 -20.17
CA GLY A 50 2.59 10.63 -21.54
C GLY A 50 2.36 12.04 -22.09
N LEU A 51 1.21 12.66 -21.75
CA LEU A 51 0.89 14.02 -22.15
C LEU A 51 1.77 15.05 -21.43
N ALA A 52 2.00 14.88 -20.13
CA ALA A 52 2.88 15.76 -19.35
C ALA A 52 4.33 15.71 -19.88
N TYR A 53 4.83 14.52 -20.22
CA TYR A 53 6.14 14.37 -20.85
C TYR A 53 6.20 15.02 -22.24
N LEU A 54 5.15 14.91 -23.06
CA LEU A 54 5.09 15.55 -24.38
C LEU A 54 5.16 17.09 -24.25
N ILE A 55 4.37 17.67 -23.35
CA ILE A 55 4.38 19.12 -23.10
C ILE A 55 5.75 19.57 -22.59
N GLY A 56 6.34 18.82 -21.66
CA GLY A 56 7.68 19.05 -21.16
C GLY A 56 8.74 19.01 -22.27
N ALA A 57 8.65 18.05 -23.20
CA ALA A 57 9.56 17.92 -24.32
C ALA A 57 9.43 19.09 -25.31
N ILE A 58 8.22 19.53 -25.62
CA ILE A 58 7.97 20.71 -26.49
C ILE A 58 8.53 21.98 -25.84
N ALA A 59 8.26 22.19 -24.54
CA ALA A 59 8.77 23.34 -23.80
C ALA A 59 10.31 23.34 -23.74
N ALA A 60 10.93 22.19 -23.45
CA ALA A 60 12.38 22.03 -23.46
C ALA A 60 12.97 22.30 -24.85
N GLY A 61 12.34 21.80 -25.92
CA GLY A 61 12.72 22.07 -27.30
C GLY A 61 12.64 23.56 -27.65
N GLY A 62 11.58 24.25 -27.22
CA GLY A 62 11.41 25.70 -27.40
C GLY A 62 12.48 26.52 -26.69
N VAL A 63 12.78 26.20 -25.42
CA VAL A 63 13.84 26.85 -24.64
C VAL A 63 15.21 26.59 -25.26
N ALA A 64 15.50 25.35 -25.67
CA ALA A 64 16.75 25.01 -26.35
C ALA A 64 16.90 25.77 -27.69
N GLY A 65 15.82 25.89 -28.47
CA GLY A 65 15.79 26.68 -29.70
C GLY A 65 16.04 28.16 -29.44
N LEU A 66 15.39 28.75 -28.44
CA LEU A 66 15.60 30.15 -28.04
C LEU A 66 17.06 30.39 -27.60
N LEU A 67 17.60 29.50 -26.74
CA LEU A 67 18.99 29.56 -26.30
C LEU A 67 19.96 29.46 -27.47
N LEU A 68 19.66 28.62 -28.47
CA LEU A 68 20.45 28.50 -29.69
C LEU A 68 20.41 29.80 -30.51
N VAL A 69 19.24 30.44 -30.65
CA VAL A 69 19.11 31.74 -31.34
C VAL A 69 19.89 32.83 -30.61
N VAL A 70 19.73 32.93 -29.29
CA VAL A 70 20.48 33.89 -28.44
C VAL A 70 21.98 33.63 -28.54
N HIS A 71 22.41 32.37 -28.48
CA HIS A 71 23.82 32.00 -28.66
C HIS A 71 24.32 32.37 -30.05
N VAL A 72 23.58 32.10 -31.12
CA VAL A 72 23.98 32.49 -32.49
C VAL A 72 24.08 34.01 -32.62
N ALA A 73 23.18 34.77 -31.99
CA ALA A 73 23.24 36.24 -31.96
C ALA A 73 24.48 36.74 -31.21
N ILE A 74 24.81 36.17 -30.06
CA ILE A 74 26.01 36.51 -29.27
C ILE A 74 27.29 36.10 -30.01
N ILE A 75 27.32 34.90 -30.59
CA ILE A 75 28.46 34.33 -31.33
C ILE A 75 28.80 35.18 -32.57
N ARG A 76 27.82 35.88 -33.16
CA ARG A 76 28.07 36.82 -34.27
C ARG A 76 28.91 38.03 -33.85
N GLY A 77 28.88 38.42 -32.58
CA GLY A 77 29.70 39.50 -32.03
C GLY A 77 31.11 39.08 -31.62
N LEU A 78 31.42 37.78 -31.60
CA LEU A 78 32.73 37.27 -31.17
C LEU A 78 33.76 37.29 -32.33
N PRO A 79 35.05 37.59 -32.05
CA PRO A 79 36.12 37.50 -33.03
C PRO A 79 36.21 36.08 -33.63
N THR A 80 36.60 36.00 -34.90
CA THR A 80 36.54 34.78 -35.73
C THR A 80 37.22 33.55 -35.12
N ARG A 81 38.27 33.74 -34.31
CA ARG A 81 38.96 32.65 -33.62
C ARG A 81 38.14 32.07 -32.46
N GLN A 82 37.51 32.92 -31.65
CA GLN A 82 36.63 32.49 -30.56
C GLN A 82 35.34 31.85 -31.10
N ARG A 83 34.77 32.43 -32.16
CA ARG A 83 33.57 31.89 -32.82
C ARG A 83 33.74 30.42 -33.28
N LYS A 84 34.91 30.06 -33.80
CA LYS A 84 35.20 28.68 -34.20
C LYS A 84 35.28 27.74 -33.00
N CYS A 85 35.96 28.13 -31.93
CA CYS A 85 36.05 27.34 -30.70
C CYS A 85 34.67 27.13 -30.05
N THR A 86 33.84 28.17 -29.95
CA THR A 86 32.50 28.08 -29.36
C THR A 86 31.56 27.18 -30.19
N LEU A 87 31.64 27.24 -31.53
CA LEU A 87 30.84 26.37 -32.38
C LEU A 87 31.26 24.90 -32.25
N ILE A 88 32.56 24.62 -32.17
CA ILE A 88 33.07 23.26 -31.96
C ILE A 88 32.66 22.75 -30.58
N SER A 89 32.81 23.56 -29.53
CA SER A 89 32.41 23.17 -28.18
C SER A 89 30.92 22.90 -28.09
N LEU A 90 30.07 23.72 -28.74
CA LEU A 90 28.63 23.53 -28.74
C LEU A 90 28.20 22.30 -29.54
N ALA A 91 28.83 22.07 -30.70
CA ALA A 91 28.59 20.90 -31.53
C ALA A 91 28.95 19.58 -30.83
N VAL A 92 29.87 19.60 -29.87
CA VAL A 92 30.24 18.43 -29.05
C VAL A 92 29.42 18.35 -27.77
N ALA A 93 29.28 19.46 -27.04
CA ALA A 93 28.62 19.48 -25.73
C ALA A 93 27.11 19.23 -25.84
N CYS A 94 26.44 19.77 -26.86
CA CYS A 94 25.00 19.62 -27.03
C CYS A 94 24.58 18.14 -27.20
N PRO A 95 25.09 17.38 -28.19
CA PRO A 95 24.72 15.97 -28.33
C PRO A 95 25.12 15.13 -27.11
N LEU A 96 26.25 15.45 -26.46
CA LEU A 96 26.66 14.77 -25.23
C LEU A 96 25.63 14.97 -24.11
N LEU A 97 25.17 16.21 -23.88
CA LEU A 97 24.15 16.53 -22.89
C LEU A 97 22.81 15.87 -23.23
N THR A 98 22.43 15.81 -24.51
CA THR A 98 21.19 15.13 -24.93
C THR A 98 21.24 13.62 -24.67
N VAL A 99 22.36 12.97 -24.99
CA VAL A 99 22.56 11.53 -24.70
C VAL A 99 22.53 11.28 -23.19
N LEU A 100 23.19 12.13 -22.40
CA LEU A 100 23.15 12.04 -20.93
C LEU A 100 21.73 12.25 -20.38
N ALA A 101 20.95 13.17 -20.95
CA ALA A 101 19.57 13.40 -20.53
C ALA A 101 18.65 12.21 -20.86
N ILE A 102 18.79 11.61 -22.05
CA ILE A 102 18.02 10.41 -22.44
C ILE A 102 18.42 9.21 -21.57
N ALA A 103 19.72 9.01 -21.33
CA ALA A 103 20.19 7.94 -20.43
C ALA A 103 19.65 8.15 -19.01
N TYR A 104 19.66 9.39 -18.52
CA TYR A 104 19.11 9.74 -17.21
C TYR A 104 17.61 9.46 -17.13
N THR A 105 16.81 9.83 -18.13
CA THR A 105 15.36 9.59 -18.12
C THR A 105 15.03 8.10 -18.20
N GLN A 106 15.71 7.34 -19.07
CA GLN A 106 15.57 5.89 -19.16
C GLN A 106 15.97 5.18 -17.87
N GLN A 107 16.99 5.67 -17.17
CA GLN A 107 17.42 5.08 -15.91
C GLN A 107 16.51 5.47 -14.75
N ARG A 108 15.96 6.69 -14.78
CA ARG A 108 14.96 7.15 -13.81
C ARG A 108 13.67 6.35 -13.90
N SER A 109 13.23 5.95 -15.09
CA SER A 109 12.02 5.12 -15.24
C SER A 109 12.18 3.70 -14.69
N ARG A 110 13.43 3.23 -14.49
CA ARG A 110 13.72 1.93 -13.86
C ARG A 110 13.73 1.98 -12.34
N ILE A 111 13.63 3.16 -11.73
CA ILE A 111 13.55 3.28 -10.27
C ILE A 111 12.33 2.49 -9.80
N GLY A 112 12.55 1.55 -8.89
CA GLY A 112 11.54 0.62 -8.39
C GLY A 112 11.43 -0.71 -9.13
N GLU A 113 12.14 -0.89 -10.24
CA GLU A 113 12.22 -2.21 -10.86
C GLU A 113 12.92 -3.20 -9.92
N PRO A 114 12.39 -4.43 -9.79
CA PRO A 114 13.04 -5.47 -9.03
C PRO A 114 14.39 -5.82 -9.68
N LEU A 115 15.42 -5.87 -8.85
CA LEU A 115 16.74 -6.33 -9.23
C LEU A 115 16.85 -7.83 -8.96
N PRO A 116 17.80 -8.54 -9.62
CA PRO A 116 18.05 -9.94 -9.32
C PRO A 116 18.33 -10.15 -7.83
N ASP A 117 17.77 -11.23 -7.31
CA ASP A 117 17.97 -11.67 -5.95
C ASP A 117 19.45 -11.92 -5.65
N GLU A 118 19.92 -11.42 -4.51
CA GLU A 118 21.31 -11.61 -4.09
C GLU A 118 21.37 -12.40 -2.78
N GLN A 119 22.32 -13.33 -2.69
CA GLN A 119 22.65 -13.96 -1.42
C GLN A 119 23.61 -13.09 -0.63
N HIS A 120 23.34 -12.92 0.66
CA HIS A 120 24.25 -12.17 1.53
C HIS A 120 25.23 -13.11 2.24
N SER A 121 26.52 -12.77 2.16
CA SER A 121 27.62 -13.57 2.73
C SER A 121 28.03 -13.15 4.14
N THR A 122 27.39 -12.11 4.69
CA THR A 122 27.65 -11.53 6.02
C THR A 122 26.33 -11.23 6.71
N GLU A 123 26.36 -10.83 7.98
CA GLU A 123 25.17 -10.34 8.68
C GLU A 123 24.49 -9.21 7.87
N PHE A 124 23.17 -9.28 7.74
CA PHE A 124 22.38 -8.29 7.00
C PHE A 124 21.41 -7.59 7.94
N LYS A 125 21.23 -6.27 7.74
CA LYS A 125 20.32 -5.46 8.56
C LYS A 125 19.27 -4.80 7.68
N LEU A 126 18.00 -4.98 8.05
CA LEU A 126 16.87 -4.37 7.35
C LEU A 126 15.84 -3.89 8.36
N ALA A 127 15.52 -2.59 8.33
CA ALA A 127 14.52 -1.95 9.21
C ALA A 127 14.69 -2.29 10.71
N GLY A 128 15.94 -2.33 11.20
CA GLY A 128 16.26 -2.64 12.59
C GLY A 128 16.35 -4.14 12.91
N ALA A 129 15.85 -5.01 12.02
CA ALA A 129 16.06 -6.44 12.14
C ALA A 129 17.48 -6.83 11.70
N ILE A 130 18.03 -7.85 12.35
CA ILE A 130 19.35 -8.40 12.10
C ILE A 130 19.21 -9.85 11.65
N PHE A 131 19.77 -10.18 10.50
CA PHE A 131 19.73 -11.51 9.92
C PHE A 131 21.15 -12.10 9.87
N PRO A 132 21.34 -13.34 10.38
CA PRO A 132 22.63 -14.01 10.30
C PRO A 132 23.01 -14.27 8.84
N LYS A 133 24.30 -14.49 8.57
CA LYS A 133 24.80 -14.80 7.23
C LYS A 133 23.94 -15.86 6.50
N GLY A 134 23.64 -15.59 5.23
CA GLY A 134 22.95 -16.50 4.33
C GLY A 134 21.44 -16.26 4.26
N GLY A 135 20.86 -16.50 3.10
CA GLY A 135 19.50 -16.08 2.78
C GLY A 135 19.50 -15.28 1.49
N THR A 136 18.32 -14.83 1.08
CA THR A 136 18.10 -14.11 -0.17
C THR A 136 17.58 -12.72 0.14
N VAL A 137 18.24 -11.69 -0.39
CA VAL A 137 17.81 -10.30 -0.27
C VAL A 137 17.25 -9.85 -1.61
N HIS A 138 16.04 -9.30 -1.56
CA HIS A 138 15.38 -8.68 -2.70
C HIS A 138 15.66 -7.18 -2.70
N TYR A 139 16.08 -6.68 -3.85
CA TYR A 139 16.39 -5.28 -4.06
C TYR A 139 15.48 -4.69 -5.12
N VAL A 140 15.25 -3.39 -5.02
CA VAL A 140 14.75 -2.56 -6.11
C VAL A 140 15.77 -1.50 -6.48
N GLN A 141 15.69 -0.98 -7.69
CA GLN A 141 16.47 0.16 -8.09
C GLN A 141 16.04 1.40 -7.27
N GLY A 142 16.87 1.86 -6.33
CA GLY A 142 16.57 2.99 -5.44
C GLY A 142 16.90 4.36 -6.02
N GLY A 143 17.71 4.42 -7.07
CA GLY A 143 18.21 5.63 -7.72
C GLY A 143 19.08 5.25 -8.92
N LEU A 144 19.83 6.16 -9.54
CA LEU A 144 20.61 5.78 -10.73
C LEU A 144 21.70 4.75 -10.42
N PHE A 145 22.39 4.87 -9.29
CA PHE A 145 23.52 4.00 -8.92
C PHE A 145 23.33 3.31 -7.57
N SER A 146 22.10 3.34 -7.05
CA SER A 146 21.78 2.80 -5.74
C SER A 146 20.72 1.72 -5.87
N LYS A 147 20.95 0.60 -5.20
CA LYS A 147 19.93 -0.39 -4.91
C LYS A 147 19.37 -0.15 -3.52
N LYS A 148 18.09 -0.44 -3.32
CA LYS A 148 17.42 -0.39 -2.02
C LYS A 148 16.93 -1.80 -1.70
N ALA A 149 17.35 -2.35 -0.57
CA ALA A 149 16.80 -3.61 -0.10
C ALA A 149 15.36 -3.39 0.35
N ILE A 150 14.46 -4.27 -0.10
CA ILE A 150 13.04 -4.22 0.24
C ILE A 150 12.59 -5.49 0.95
N ALA A 151 13.23 -6.63 0.74
CA ALA A 151 12.88 -7.84 1.47
C ALA A 151 14.10 -8.72 1.72
N ILE A 152 13.98 -9.60 2.72
CA ILE A 152 14.95 -10.64 3.03
C ILE A 152 14.21 -11.91 3.44
N HIS A 153 14.62 -13.02 2.84
CA HIS A 153 14.26 -14.39 3.23
C HIS A 153 15.49 -15.04 3.84
N ALA A 154 15.45 -15.26 5.15
CA ALA A 154 16.60 -15.70 5.91
C ALA A 154 16.77 -17.22 5.83
N SER A 155 18.01 -17.69 5.67
CA SER A 155 18.31 -19.12 5.74
C SER A 155 18.35 -19.67 7.18
N ALA A 156 18.53 -18.77 8.15
CA ALA A 156 18.49 -19.04 9.58
C ALA A 156 17.74 -17.90 10.29
N PRO A 157 17.18 -18.13 11.50
CA PRO A 157 16.32 -17.15 12.16
C PRO A 157 17.01 -15.81 12.37
N GLY A 158 16.44 -14.74 11.81
CA GLY A 158 16.77 -13.36 12.12
C GLY A 158 16.12 -12.89 13.41
N GLN A 159 16.48 -11.69 13.86
CA GLN A 159 15.96 -11.09 15.09
C GLN A 159 15.48 -9.66 14.86
N LEU A 160 14.34 -9.32 15.45
CA LEU A 160 13.83 -7.96 15.57
C LEU A 160 13.35 -7.76 17.01
N GLY A 161 14.18 -7.11 17.83
CA GLY A 161 13.97 -7.13 19.28
C GLY A 161 14.02 -8.56 19.81
N ASP A 162 12.97 -8.98 20.51
CA ASP A 162 12.83 -10.35 21.04
C ASP A 162 12.19 -11.33 20.05
N LEU A 163 11.77 -10.87 18.85
CA LEU A 163 11.09 -11.69 17.86
C LEU A 163 12.07 -12.37 16.91
N GLN A 164 11.83 -13.66 16.65
CA GLN A 164 12.58 -14.45 15.68
C GLN A 164 11.84 -14.51 14.34
N LEU A 165 12.54 -14.12 13.27
CA LEU A 165 11.96 -13.90 11.94
C LEU A 165 12.57 -14.83 10.91
N SER A 166 11.76 -15.39 10.01
CA SER A 166 12.22 -16.11 8.82
C SER A 166 12.26 -15.20 7.59
N ALA A 167 11.43 -14.17 7.54
CA ALA A 167 11.44 -13.18 6.47
C ALA A 167 10.98 -11.80 6.96
N LEU A 168 11.41 -10.75 6.25
CA LEU A 168 10.94 -9.38 6.44
C LEU A 168 10.85 -8.70 5.07
N GLU A 169 9.75 -8.04 4.81
CA GLU A 169 9.46 -7.30 3.58
C GLU A 169 8.94 -5.90 3.90
N LEU A 170 9.41 -4.91 3.16
CA LEU A 170 8.99 -3.51 3.23
C LEU A 170 8.01 -3.28 2.09
N ALA A 171 6.85 -2.69 2.39
CA ALA A 171 5.91 -2.29 1.36
C ALA A 171 6.61 -1.39 0.32
N TYR A 172 6.55 -1.79 -0.95
CA TYR A 172 7.13 -1.04 -2.06
C TYR A 172 6.13 -0.89 -3.22
N PRO A 173 5.87 0.34 -3.70
CA PRO A 173 6.41 1.61 -3.22
C PRO A 173 5.91 1.90 -1.80
N ASN A 174 6.69 2.67 -1.03
CA ASN A 174 6.51 2.86 0.42
C ASN A 174 5.32 3.78 0.76
N TYR A 175 4.16 3.57 0.15
CA TYR A 175 2.97 4.38 0.35
C TYR A 175 2.39 4.21 1.75
N ASP A 176 2.38 2.98 2.25
CA ASP A 176 1.73 2.64 3.53
C ASP A 176 2.73 2.46 4.69
N GLU A 177 4.03 2.53 4.40
CA GLU A 177 5.14 2.42 5.36
C GLU A 177 5.07 1.16 6.26
N GLU A 178 4.53 0.08 5.69
CA GLU A 178 4.33 -1.20 6.35
C GLU A 178 5.56 -2.10 6.25
N ILE A 179 5.86 -2.81 7.34
CA ILE A 179 6.87 -3.85 7.40
C ILE A 179 6.16 -5.18 7.63
N ILE A 180 6.11 -6.02 6.61
CA ILE A 180 5.55 -7.37 6.67
C ILE A 180 6.62 -8.29 7.26
N VAL A 181 6.26 -9.00 8.32
CA VAL A 181 7.17 -9.83 9.11
C VAL A 181 6.64 -11.25 9.18
N THR A 182 7.46 -12.21 8.76
CA THR A 182 7.16 -13.64 8.87
C THR A 182 7.95 -14.23 10.02
N LEU A 183 7.23 -14.82 10.99
CA LEU A 183 7.83 -15.40 12.18
C LEU A 183 8.43 -16.77 11.87
N THR A 184 9.56 -17.12 12.50
CA THR A 184 10.15 -18.46 12.37
C THR A 184 9.31 -19.54 13.04
N ARG A 185 8.63 -19.17 14.13
CA ARG A 185 7.81 -20.06 14.96
C ARG A 185 6.70 -19.25 15.66
N PRO A 186 5.66 -19.91 16.20
CA PRO A 186 4.65 -19.21 16.97
C PRO A 186 5.26 -18.44 18.15
N GLN A 187 4.92 -17.16 18.27
CA GLN A 187 5.48 -16.23 19.27
C GLN A 187 4.40 -15.29 19.79
N THR A 188 4.64 -14.71 20.97
CA THR A 188 3.71 -13.76 21.59
C THR A 188 4.15 -12.33 21.33
N ILE A 189 3.27 -11.53 20.74
CA ILE A 189 3.46 -10.11 20.43
C ILE A 189 2.37 -9.33 21.16
N ASP A 190 2.73 -8.42 22.07
CA ASP A 190 1.79 -7.59 22.85
C ASP A 190 0.63 -8.38 23.50
N GLY A 191 0.92 -9.59 23.98
CA GLY A 191 -0.03 -10.49 24.62
C GLY A 191 -0.84 -11.38 23.66
N TRP A 192 -0.55 -11.33 22.37
CA TRP A 192 -1.17 -12.16 21.33
C TRP A 192 -0.21 -13.23 20.82
N HIS A 193 -0.57 -14.49 20.95
CA HIS A 193 0.12 -15.62 20.37
C HIS A 193 -0.22 -15.75 18.87
N CYS A 194 0.73 -15.43 18.02
CA CYS A 194 0.60 -15.44 16.56
C CYS A 194 1.32 -16.65 15.98
N ASP A 195 0.68 -17.35 15.04
CA ASP A 195 1.29 -18.48 14.33
C ASP A 195 2.28 -17.99 13.26
N SER A 196 3.34 -18.76 13.01
CA SER A 196 4.29 -18.50 11.92
C SER A 196 3.69 -18.61 10.51
N ALA A 197 2.55 -19.29 10.35
CA ALA A 197 1.87 -19.42 9.06
C ALA A 197 1.27 -18.10 8.54
N PHE A 198 1.01 -17.14 9.44
CA PHE A 198 0.42 -15.85 9.08
C PHE A 198 1.41 -14.71 9.34
N PRO A 199 1.69 -13.86 8.35
CA PRO A 199 2.56 -12.72 8.56
C PRO A 199 1.89 -11.70 9.49
N VAL A 200 2.72 -11.02 10.29
CA VAL A 200 2.33 -9.87 11.11
C VAL A 200 2.90 -8.60 10.48
N VAL A 201 2.23 -7.47 10.63
CA VAL A 201 2.63 -6.20 10.03
C VAL A 201 3.08 -5.24 11.13
N LEU A 202 4.25 -4.63 10.99
CA LEU A 202 4.73 -3.56 11.86
C LEU A 202 4.57 -2.23 11.13
N LEU A 203 3.81 -1.32 11.73
CA LEU A 203 3.65 0.05 11.25
C LEU A 203 4.82 0.92 11.70
N ARG A 204 5.05 2.02 10.97
CA ARG A 204 6.12 2.97 11.30
C ARG A 204 6.00 3.63 12.67
N ASP A 205 4.78 3.76 13.20
CA ASP A 205 4.55 4.26 14.56
C ASP A 205 4.93 3.24 15.65
N GLY A 206 5.45 2.08 15.26
CA GLY A 206 5.90 1.00 16.13
C GLY A 206 4.78 0.06 16.55
N LYS A 207 3.54 0.25 16.06
CA LYS A 207 2.42 -0.62 16.40
C LYS A 207 2.37 -1.85 15.50
N TRP A 208 2.08 -2.98 16.12
CA TRP A 208 1.80 -4.22 15.40
C TRP A 208 0.36 -4.25 14.92
N GLN A 209 0.18 -4.38 13.61
CA GLN A 209 -1.04 -4.86 12.99
C GLN A 209 -0.97 -6.39 12.89
N LEU A 210 -1.75 -7.01 13.76
CA LEU A 210 -1.92 -8.46 13.77
C LEU A 210 -2.89 -8.83 12.64
N ARG A 211 -2.74 -10.04 12.07
CA ARG A 211 -3.69 -10.60 11.10
C ARG A 211 -4.53 -11.71 11.69
N GLU A 212 -3.89 -12.79 12.13
CA GLU A 212 -4.53 -13.91 12.78
C GLU A 212 -3.70 -14.34 13.99
N CYS A 213 -4.20 -14.05 15.20
CA CYS A 213 -3.51 -14.38 16.43
C CYS A 213 -4.52 -14.82 17.49
N THR A 214 -4.04 -15.41 18.57
CA THR A 214 -4.86 -15.84 19.72
C THR A 214 -4.40 -15.13 20.97
N LEU A 215 -5.32 -14.74 21.83
CA LEU A 215 -4.99 -14.04 23.05
C LEU A 215 -4.23 -15.00 24.00
N ALA A 216 -3.00 -14.68 24.40
CA ALA A 216 -2.17 -15.59 25.18
C ALA A 216 -2.59 -15.68 26.65
N SER A 217 -3.25 -14.64 27.17
CA SER A 217 -3.72 -14.56 28.56
C SER A 217 -4.97 -13.69 28.64
N LYS A 218 -5.80 -13.87 29.67
CA LYS A 218 -7.03 -13.09 29.85
C LYS A 218 -6.74 -11.58 29.76
N ARG A 219 -7.51 -10.84 28.96
CA ARG A 219 -7.35 -9.39 28.77
C ARG A 219 -8.69 -8.67 28.83
N HIS A 220 -8.72 -7.58 29.58
CA HIS A 220 -9.87 -6.67 29.59
C HIS A 220 -9.82 -5.77 28.36
N ALA A 221 -10.88 -5.75 27.56
CA ALA A 221 -11.03 -4.85 26.42
C ALA A 221 -12.49 -4.39 26.29
N GLY A 222 -12.69 -3.06 26.30
CA GLY A 222 -14.03 -2.49 26.37
C GLY A 222 -14.69 -2.82 27.71
N GLN A 223 -15.88 -3.43 27.67
CA GLN A 223 -16.60 -3.90 28.86
C GLN A 223 -16.49 -5.41 29.08
N ILE A 224 -15.61 -6.09 28.34
CA ILE A 224 -15.54 -7.55 28.30
C ILE A 224 -14.15 -8.02 28.70
N ASP A 225 -14.15 -9.06 29.52
CA ASP A 225 -12.99 -9.81 29.93
C ASP A 225 -12.77 -10.98 28.96
N TRP A 226 -11.96 -10.77 27.93
CA TRP A 226 -11.68 -11.80 26.93
C TRP A 226 -10.74 -12.88 27.51
N PRO A 227 -11.13 -14.16 27.48
CA PRO A 227 -10.30 -15.26 27.98
C PRO A 227 -9.12 -15.57 27.05
N ALA A 228 -8.11 -16.27 27.59
CA ALA A 228 -6.99 -16.77 26.80
C ALA A 228 -7.50 -17.78 25.76
N GLY A 229 -7.03 -17.67 24.51
CA GLY A 229 -7.48 -18.46 23.36
C GLY A 229 -8.48 -17.72 22.45
N THR A 230 -8.97 -16.54 22.83
CA THR A 230 -9.75 -15.68 21.92
C THR A 230 -8.97 -15.40 20.66
N ARG A 231 -9.53 -15.76 19.51
CA ARG A 231 -8.96 -15.51 18.19
C ARG A 231 -9.24 -14.07 17.78
N TYR A 232 -8.20 -13.37 17.39
CA TYR A 232 -8.26 -12.12 16.67
C TYR A 232 -8.05 -12.41 15.19
N SER A 233 -8.91 -11.87 14.34
CA SER A 233 -8.68 -11.81 12.91
C SER A 233 -8.89 -10.39 12.38
N SER A 234 -8.11 -9.97 11.39
CA SER A 234 -8.34 -8.72 10.66
C SER A 234 -8.41 -8.97 9.17
N SER A 235 -9.38 -8.37 8.52
CA SER A 235 -9.60 -8.45 7.07
C SER A 235 -10.01 -7.08 6.52
N GLU A 236 -10.27 -7.00 5.22
CA GLU A 236 -10.86 -5.80 4.60
C GLU A 236 -12.23 -5.42 5.22
N LEU A 237 -12.93 -6.39 5.83
CA LEU A 237 -14.19 -6.16 6.55
C LEU A 237 -13.98 -5.61 7.97
N GLY A 238 -12.73 -5.45 8.40
CA GLY A 238 -12.34 -4.96 9.72
C GLY A 238 -11.75 -6.04 10.63
N MET A 239 -11.58 -5.67 11.90
CA MET A 239 -11.20 -6.56 13.00
C MET A 239 -12.37 -7.47 13.39
N ARG A 240 -12.09 -8.66 13.90
CA ARG A 240 -13.06 -9.55 14.53
C ARG A 240 -12.40 -10.28 15.70
N LEU A 241 -13.12 -10.42 16.81
CA LEU A 241 -12.73 -11.25 17.94
C LEU A 241 -13.68 -12.43 18.05
N ASN A 242 -13.13 -13.64 18.13
CA ASN A 242 -13.90 -14.86 18.23
C ASN A 242 -13.39 -15.71 19.39
N TRP A 243 -14.23 -15.91 20.40
CA TRP A 243 -14.07 -16.94 21.41
C TRP A 243 -14.79 -18.19 20.92
N PRO A 244 -14.08 -19.22 20.42
CA PRO A 244 -14.71 -20.39 19.86
C PRO A 244 -15.37 -21.23 20.96
N ALA A 245 -16.45 -21.94 20.61
CA ALA A 245 -16.94 -23.01 21.46
C ALA A 245 -15.81 -24.03 21.67
N ALA A 246 -15.65 -24.51 22.91
CA ALA A 246 -14.88 -25.73 23.14
C ALA A 246 -15.45 -26.83 22.22
N GLY A 247 -14.58 -27.55 21.50
CA GLY A 247 -14.97 -28.43 20.38
C GLY A 247 -16.04 -29.47 20.73
N ASP A 248 -16.54 -30.19 19.72
CA ASP A 248 -17.78 -31.00 19.76
C ASP A 248 -17.99 -31.93 20.98
N GLU A 249 -16.92 -32.37 21.67
CA GLU A 249 -17.01 -33.18 22.90
C GLU A 249 -17.23 -32.37 24.20
N GLN A 250 -17.04 -31.04 24.17
CA GLN A 250 -17.24 -30.11 25.29
C GLN A 250 -18.45 -29.18 25.12
N ALA A 251 -19.18 -29.30 24.00
CA ALA A 251 -20.38 -28.50 23.73
C ALA A 251 -21.50 -28.68 24.78
N GLU A 252 -21.49 -29.78 25.54
CA GLU A 252 -22.50 -30.04 26.59
C GLU A 252 -22.20 -29.34 27.92
N GLY A 253 -21.02 -28.74 28.09
CA GLY A 253 -20.63 -28.09 29.33
C GLY A 253 -20.20 -26.65 29.11
N CYS A 254 -21.00 -25.69 29.55
CA CYS A 254 -20.60 -24.28 29.73
C CYS A 254 -19.54 -24.06 30.83
N GLN A 255 -18.59 -24.99 30.93
CA GLN A 255 -17.45 -24.97 31.84
C GLN A 255 -16.51 -23.81 31.51
N GLN A 256 -16.35 -23.50 30.22
CA GLN A 256 -15.60 -22.33 29.75
C GLN A 256 -16.58 -21.31 29.15
N ALA A 257 -17.12 -20.44 29.99
CA ALA A 257 -18.05 -19.40 29.58
C ALA A 257 -17.41 -18.01 29.66
N ILE A 258 -17.69 -17.16 28.67
CA ILE A 258 -17.37 -15.73 28.71
C ILE A 258 -18.61 -14.95 29.16
N SER A 259 -18.45 -14.00 30.06
CA SER A 259 -19.54 -13.13 30.52
C SER A 259 -19.49 -11.79 29.79
N ALA A 260 -20.57 -11.43 29.10
CA ALA A 260 -20.70 -10.18 28.37
C ALA A 260 -22.17 -9.74 28.34
N LEU A 261 -22.42 -8.43 28.36
CA LEU A 261 -23.79 -7.86 28.22
C LEU A 261 -24.81 -8.42 29.25
N GLY A 262 -24.34 -8.89 30.42
CA GLY A 262 -25.18 -9.52 31.43
C GLY A 262 -25.51 -11.00 31.20
N TYR A 263 -24.96 -11.63 30.17
CA TYR A 263 -25.16 -13.03 29.82
C TYR A 263 -23.85 -13.83 29.88
N ARG A 264 -23.98 -15.16 29.94
CA ARG A 264 -22.86 -16.11 29.82
C ARG A 264 -22.94 -16.83 28.48
N PHE A 265 -21.82 -16.89 27.76
CA PHE A 265 -21.74 -17.48 26.43
C PHE A 265 -20.71 -18.61 26.36
N SER A 266 -21.01 -19.68 25.64
CA SER A 266 -20.06 -20.76 25.32
C SER A 266 -19.18 -20.41 24.12
N ALA A 267 -19.70 -19.59 23.21
CA ALA A 267 -18.96 -18.96 22.11
C ALA A 267 -19.41 -17.51 21.99
N LEU A 268 -18.48 -16.60 21.73
CA LEU A 268 -18.79 -15.18 21.53
C LEU A 268 -17.94 -14.60 20.41
N ASP A 269 -18.61 -13.93 19.49
CA ASP A 269 -18.05 -13.17 18.40
C ASP A 269 -18.30 -11.68 18.63
N TYR A 270 -17.32 -10.86 18.27
CA TYR A 270 -17.40 -9.41 18.30
C TYR A 270 -16.80 -8.82 17.03
N GLN A 271 -17.56 -7.95 16.38
CA GLN A 271 -17.10 -7.18 15.22
C GLN A 271 -17.37 -5.68 15.46
N PRO A 272 -16.34 -4.82 15.56
CA PRO A 272 -16.53 -3.39 15.66
C PRO A 272 -17.18 -2.84 14.40
N ASP A 273 -18.09 -1.88 14.57
CA ASP A 273 -18.66 -1.10 13.46
C ASP A 273 -17.64 -0.04 13.04
N GLN A 274 -17.32 0.05 11.75
CA GLN A 274 -16.34 1.01 11.25
C GLN A 274 -16.78 2.47 11.45
N ASN A 275 -18.08 2.72 11.63
CA ASN A 275 -18.65 4.06 11.73
C ASN A 275 -19.05 4.45 13.16
N SER A 276 -18.79 3.60 14.16
CA SER A 276 -19.15 3.92 15.55
C SER A 276 -18.20 3.27 16.56
N ASP A 277 -18.18 3.78 17.78
CA ASP A 277 -17.44 3.19 18.90
C ASP A 277 -18.11 1.90 19.43
N LYS A 278 -19.16 1.40 18.75
CA LYS A 278 -19.91 0.19 19.10
C LYS A 278 -19.56 -0.93 18.13
N GLY A 279 -20.00 -2.14 18.44
CA GLY A 279 -19.87 -3.29 17.56
C GLY A 279 -21.00 -4.28 17.73
N ASP A 280 -21.02 -5.24 16.83
CA ASP A 280 -21.94 -6.35 16.83
C ASP A 280 -21.40 -7.47 17.72
N TYR A 281 -22.25 -8.04 18.55
CA TYR A 281 -21.97 -9.23 19.34
C TYR A 281 -22.84 -10.38 18.87
N SER A 282 -22.26 -11.56 18.71
CA SER A 282 -22.99 -12.78 18.34
C SER A 282 -22.48 -13.95 19.14
N GLY A 283 -23.34 -14.68 19.84
CA GLY A 283 -22.87 -15.79 20.68
C GLY A 283 -23.95 -16.80 21.03
N THR A 284 -23.51 -17.91 21.61
CA THR A 284 -24.38 -18.99 22.07
C THR A 284 -24.50 -18.95 23.58
N LEU A 285 -25.72 -18.84 24.10
CA LEU A 285 -26.04 -18.65 25.51
C LEU A 285 -25.86 -19.95 26.31
N CYS A 286 -25.26 -19.82 27.49
CA CYS A 286 -25.00 -20.93 28.42
C CYS A 286 -26.18 -21.23 29.34
N ASP A 287 -26.93 -20.21 29.71
CA ASP A 287 -28.01 -20.30 30.66
C ASP A 287 -29.33 -20.02 29.94
N PRO A 288 -30.46 -20.59 30.39
CA PRO A 288 -31.77 -20.20 29.88
C PRO A 288 -32.02 -18.70 30.10
N VAL A 289 -32.58 -18.02 29.10
CA VAL A 289 -32.84 -16.58 29.16
C VAL A 289 -34.31 -16.29 28.94
N ALA A 290 -34.91 -15.55 29.86
CA ALA A 290 -36.26 -15.00 29.70
C ALA A 290 -36.20 -13.68 28.92
N ALA A 291 -37.00 -13.58 27.87
CA ALA A 291 -37.14 -12.39 27.03
C ALA A 291 -38.61 -12.17 26.66
N GLY A 292 -39.27 -11.29 27.41
CA GLY A 292 -40.72 -11.09 27.33
C GLY A 292 -41.47 -12.35 27.82
N PRO A 293 -42.45 -12.88 27.05
CA PRO A 293 -43.19 -14.08 27.43
C PRO A 293 -42.43 -15.38 27.12
N TYR A 294 -41.25 -15.31 26.47
CA TYR A 294 -40.49 -16.47 26.04
C TYR A 294 -39.34 -16.76 27.00
N THR A 295 -39.12 -18.03 27.32
CA THR A 295 -37.89 -18.50 27.98
C THR A 295 -37.11 -19.36 27.00
N PHE A 296 -35.95 -18.89 26.56
CA PHE A 296 -35.06 -19.63 25.66
C PHE A 296 -34.22 -20.63 26.43
N LYS A 297 -34.02 -21.84 25.88
CA LYS A 297 -33.16 -22.87 26.46
C LYS A 297 -31.67 -22.50 26.31
N THR A 298 -30.81 -23.17 27.08
CA THR A 298 -29.36 -23.21 26.84
C THR A 298 -29.08 -23.59 25.38
N GLY A 299 -28.06 -22.96 24.79
CA GLY A 299 -27.72 -23.11 23.37
C GLY A 299 -28.46 -22.15 22.44
N ALA A 300 -29.33 -21.28 22.96
CA ALA A 300 -29.94 -20.22 22.16
C ALA A 300 -28.88 -19.22 21.65
N ASN A 301 -29.08 -18.72 20.44
CA ASN A 301 -28.21 -17.72 19.83
C ASN A 301 -28.68 -16.31 20.21
N PHE A 302 -27.73 -15.48 20.58
CA PHE A 302 -27.93 -14.08 20.90
C PHE A 302 -27.15 -13.23 19.91
N HIS A 303 -27.79 -12.18 19.41
CA HIS A 303 -27.16 -11.16 18.59
C HIS A 303 -27.47 -9.79 19.19
N ALA A 304 -26.46 -8.95 19.38
CA ALA A 304 -26.63 -7.53 19.66
C ALA A 304 -25.96 -6.72 18.56
N TYR A 305 -26.67 -5.74 18.01
CA TYR A 305 -26.21 -4.92 16.91
C TYR A 305 -25.64 -3.59 17.41
N SER A 306 -24.75 -2.98 16.63
CA SER A 306 -24.16 -1.66 16.91
C SER A 306 -25.22 -0.55 17.05
N SER A 307 -26.38 -0.72 16.39
CA SER A 307 -27.55 0.15 16.51
C SER A 307 -28.15 0.21 17.93
N GLY A 308 -27.82 -0.77 18.79
CA GLY A 308 -28.41 -0.96 20.11
C GLY A 308 -29.59 -1.93 20.14
N SER A 309 -30.00 -2.46 18.97
CA SER A 309 -30.97 -3.54 18.92
C SER A 309 -30.34 -4.88 19.33
N SER A 310 -31.16 -5.82 19.79
CA SER A 310 -30.68 -7.19 20.07
C SER A 310 -31.76 -8.21 19.80
N ALA A 311 -31.36 -9.39 19.33
CA ALA A 311 -32.23 -10.52 19.06
C ALA A 311 -31.76 -11.80 19.79
N ILE A 312 -32.72 -12.61 20.23
CA ILE A 312 -32.47 -13.96 20.77
C ILE A 312 -33.28 -14.94 19.93
N SER A 313 -32.63 -15.99 19.44
CA SER A 313 -33.26 -17.05 18.67
C SER A 313 -32.86 -18.45 19.16
N GLY A 314 -33.81 -19.37 19.21
CA GLY A 314 -33.55 -20.73 19.69
C GLY A 314 -34.82 -21.46 20.13
N GLN A 315 -34.64 -22.62 20.78
CA GLN A 315 -35.75 -23.37 21.38
C GLN A 315 -36.29 -22.66 22.63
N THR A 316 -37.61 -22.65 22.82
CA THR A 316 -38.28 -22.01 23.97
C THR A 316 -38.91 -23.02 24.95
N LEU A 317 -39.24 -22.55 26.16
CA LEU A 317 -39.92 -23.29 27.24
C LEU A 317 -41.27 -22.63 27.61
N PRO A 318 -42.32 -23.43 27.94
CA PRO A 318 -42.41 -24.87 27.70
C PRO A 318 -42.30 -25.17 26.19
N GLU A 319 -42.01 -26.41 25.80
CA GLU A 319 -42.07 -26.81 24.39
C GLU A 319 -43.52 -26.66 23.88
N GLY A 320 -43.88 -25.46 23.45
CA GLY A 320 -45.04 -25.22 22.61
C GLY A 320 -44.84 -25.95 21.29
N ALA A 321 -45.95 -26.40 20.69
CA ALA A 321 -46.08 -27.20 19.47
C ALA A 321 -44.74 -27.46 18.74
N LYS A 322 -44.29 -28.73 18.80
CA LYS A 322 -43.11 -29.28 18.11
C LYS A 322 -42.68 -28.38 16.93
N TYR A 323 -41.46 -27.83 17.00
CA TYR A 323 -40.72 -27.11 15.95
C TYR A 323 -40.73 -25.57 15.90
N GLU A 324 -41.34 -24.83 16.83
CA GLU A 324 -41.16 -23.37 16.82
C GLU A 324 -39.84 -22.93 17.45
N SER A 325 -38.81 -22.69 16.63
CA SER A 325 -37.72 -21.79 17.01
C SER A 325 -38.30 -20.40 17.25
N GLY A 326 -38.26 -19.93 18.48
CA GLY A 326 -38.64 -18.56 18.82
C GLY A 326 -37.57 -17.59 18.32
N CYS A 327 -37.98 -16.39 17.95
CA CYS A 327 -37.08 -15.26 17.77
C CYS A 327 -37.74 -14.03 18.37
N VAL A 328 -37.02 -13.36 19.26
CA VAL A 328 -37.46 -12.06 19.79
C VAL A 328 -36.38 -11.00 19.59
N GLU A 329 -36.79 -9.78 19.32
CA GLU A 329 -35.92 -8.62 19.12
C GLU A 329 -36.38 -7.42 19.95
N LYS A 330 -35.45 -6.55 20.32
CA LYS A 330 -35.74 -5.20 20.81
C LYS A 330 -34.96 -4.21 19.96
N ALA A 331 -35.58 -3.09 19.56
CA ALA A 331 -34.90 -2.09 18.74
C ALA A 331 -33.98 -1.20 19.58
N ARG A 332 -34.32 -1.01 20.87
CA ARG A 332 -33.52 -0.24 21.83
C ARG A 332 -33.41 -0.97 23.17
N PRO A 333 -32.39 -0.69 23.99
CA PRO A 333 -32.19 -1.35 25.28
C PRO A 333 -33.39 -1.27 26.22
N GLU A 334 -34.11 -0.14 26.22
CA GLU A 334 -35.26 0.19 27.06
C GLU A 334 -36.60 -0.38 26.57
N GLU A 335 -36.66 -0.87 25.32
CA GLU A 335 -37.88 -1.42 24.75
C GLU A 335 -38.09 -2.89 25.16
N PRO A 336 -39.36 -3.33 25.30
CA PRO A 336 -39.65 -4.75 25.51
C PRO A 336 -39.32 -5.55 24.25
N PHE A 337 -38.95 -6.82 24.44
CA PHE A 337 -38.79 -7.78 23.36
C PHE A 337 -40.10 -8.00 22.61
N ARG A 338 -40.02 -8.07 21.28
CA ARG A 338 -41.12 -8.35 20.33
C ARG A 338 -40.76 -9.54 19.45
N LYS A 339 -41.73 -10.18 18.80
CA LYS A 339 -41.43 -11.30 17.89
C LYS A 339 -40.68 -10.78 16.66
N CYS A 340 -39.57 -11.41 16.29
CA CYS A 340 -38.78 -10.96 15.13
C CYS A 340 -39.65 -10.86 13.87
N GLY A 341 -39.52 -9.75 13.13
CA GLY A 341 -40.28 -9.51 11.90
C GLY A 341 -41.71 -9.04 12.11
N SER A 342 -42.16 -8.81 13.35
CA SER A 342 -43.39 -8.05 13.60
C SER A 342 -43.13 -6.56 13.32
N SER A 343 -44.03 -5.91 12.59
CA SER A 343 -43.89 -4.47 12.34
C SER A 343 -44.04 -3.70 13.66
N ALA A 344 -43.26 -2.63 13.83
CA ALA A 344 -43.30 -1.79 15.03
C ALA A 344 -44.72 -1.25 15.27
N GLY A 345 -45.47 -1.91 16.16
CA GLY A 345 -46.87 -1.56 16.48
C GLY A 345 -47.87 -2.72 16.50
N GLN A 346 -47.51 -3.94 16.04
CA GLN A 346 -48.47 -5.06 16.01
C GLN A 346 -48.61 -5.85 17.33
N ASP A 347 -47.61 -5.83 18.21
CA ASP A 347 -47.62 -6.65 19.44
C ASP A 347 -48.17 -5.93 20.68
N ALA A 348 -48.68 -4.69 20.55
CA ALA A 348 -49.14 -3.90 21.70
C ALA A 348 -50.53 -4.28 22.25
N HIS A 349 -51.23 -5.24 21.64
CA HIS A 349 -52.61 -5.58 22.03
C HIS A 349 -52.86 -7.08 22.10
N ALA A 350 -52.27 -7.75 23.08
CA ALA A 350 -52.81 -8.99 23.64
C ALA A 350 -52.28 -9.21 25.07
N ALA A 351 -52.60 -8.29 25.97
CA ALA A 351 -52.64 -8.65 27.38
C ALA A 351 -53.99 -9.35 27.65
N PRO A 352 -54.03 -10.49 28.37
CA PRO A 352 -55.27 -10.98 28.97
C PRO A 352 -55.76 -10.04 30.07
#